data_AF-A0AAW8UG25-F1
#
_entry.id   AF-A0AAW8UG25-F1
#
_cell.length_a   1.000
_cell.length_b   1.000
_cell.length_c   1.000
_cell.angle_alpha   90.00
_cell.angle_beta   90.00
_cell.angle_gamma   90.00
#
_symmetry.space_group_name_H-M   'P 1'
#
loop_
_entity.id
_entity.type
_entity.pdbx_description
1 polymer ?
#
loop_
_entity_poly.entity_id
_entity_poly.type
_entity_poly.pdbx_seq_one_letter_code
_entity_poly.pdbx_strand_id
1 'polypeptide(L)'
;MNKNLNPLNWTKKQQIIGGAVTIVLIGGVTTGVVANANHQAKERKIEALKNKKIKLCKARAEKVKQLEKSNEADSKKLLDIAEKTPTDKNIKLAEDSILKVKNAEVKKAFDNQVVGIKNRVKSENEAKTAVSNYQKDAMNQNKYKTAQQAISKLTSSYSKGLKDSLNKQLATSKKQADDATKAQ
;
A
#
# COMPACT_ATOMS: atom_id res chain seq x y z
N MET A 1 -13.76 45.51 1.01
CA MET A 1 -13.93 44.62 -0.17
C MET A 1 -14.02 43.18 0.31
N ASN A 2 -15.24 42.69 0.55
CA ASN A 2 -15.48 41.35 1.07
C ASN A 2 -15.81 40.42 -0.11
N LYS A 3 -14.87 39.55 -0.50
CA LYS A 3 -15.08 38.59 -1.59
C LYS A 3 -15.94 37.44 -1.07
N ASN A 4 -17.21 37.51 -1.45
CA ASN A 4 -18.25 36.53 -1.18
C ASN A 4 -17.87 35.20 -1.88
N LEU A 5 -17.40 34.21 -1.12
CA LEU A 5 -17.06 32.89 -1.64
C LEU A 5 -18.35 32.09 -1.86
N ASN A 6 -18.88 32.19 -3.07
CA ASN A 6 -20.05 31.43 -3.51
C ASN A 6 -19.65 29.96 -3.74
N PRO A 7 -20.17 28.98 -2.99
CA PRO A 7 -19.80 27.56 -3.11
C PRO A 7 -20.34 26.88 -4.39
N LEU A 8 -21.03 27.63 -5.25
CA LEU A 8 -21.67 27.11 -6.47
C LEU A 8 -20.71 26.87 -7.64
N ASN A 9 -19.43 27.24 -7.52
CA ASN A 9 -18.42 27.06 -8.58
C ASN A 9 -17.38 25.96 -8.27
N TRP A 10 -17.67 25.05 -7.35
CA TRP A 10 -16.75 23.96 -7.03
C TRP A 10 -16.98 22.79 -7.98
N THR A 11 -16.01 22.56 -8.87
CA THR A 11 -16.01 21.43 -9.80
C THR A 11 -16.00 20.12 -9.02
N LYS A 12 -16.71 19.10 -9.53
CA LYS A 12 -17.05 17.81 -8.89
C LYS A 12 -15.90 17.05 -8.20
N LYS A 13 -14.64 17.44 -8.42
CA LYS A 13 -13.46 16.84 -7.78
C LYS A 13 -13.19 17.35 -6.35
N GLN A 14 -13.68 18.53 -5.97
CA GLN A 14 -13.48 19.08 -4.61
C GLN A 14 -14.49 18.58 -3.56
N GLN A 15 -15.57 17.92 -3.97
CA GLN A 15 -16.62 17.42 -3.04
C GLN A 15 -16.35 16.00 -2.52
N ILE A 16 -15.41 15.24 -3.10
CA ILE A 16 -15.23 13.81 -2.80
C ILE A 16 -14.03 13.57 -1.88
N ILE A 17 -13.09 14.51 -1.80
CA ILE A 17 -11.85 14.37 -1.03
C ILE A 17 -11.89 15.37 0.12
N GLY A 18 -12.48 14.96 1.25
CA GLY A 18 -12.46 15.74 2.49
C GLY A 18 -13.79 15.85 3.20
N GLY A 19 -14.28 14.75 3.77
CA GLY A 19 -14.84 14.68 5.13
C GLY A 19 -15.91 15.65 5.67
N ALA A 20 -16.48 16.59 4.92
CA ALA A 20 -17.44 17.56 5.47
C ALA A 20 -18.81 17.45 4.78
N VAL A 21 -19.77 16.87 5.50
CA VAL A 21 -21.20 16.94 5.15
C VAL A 21 -21.68 18.37 5.42
N THR A 22 -21.65 19.23 4.41
CA THR A 22 -22.28 20.56 4.48
C THR A 22 -23.78 20.41 4.24
N ILE A 23 -24.56 20.34 5.32
CA ILE A 23 -26.01 20.53 5.26
C ILE A 23 -26.26 22.03 5.10
N VAL A 24 -26.43 22.49 3.86
CA VAL A 24 -26.93 23.83 3.58
C VAL A 24 -28.42 23.87 3.90
N LEU A 25 -28.75 24.34 5.11
CA LEU A 25 -30.09 24.73 5.54
C LEU A 25 -30.43 26.08 4.90
N ILE A 26 -31.05 26.08 3.72
CA ILE A 26 -31.76 27.27 3.22
C ILE A 26 -33.16 27.23 3.81
N GLY A 27 -33.31 27.88 4.97
CA GLY A 27 -34.61 28.22 5.53
C GLY A 27 -35.09 29.53 4.91
N GLY A 28 -36.11 29.46 4.06
CA GLY A 28 -36.93 30.61 3.72
C GLY A 28 -38.03 30.76 4.77
N VAL A 29 -37.91 31.77 5.63
CA VAL A 29 -39.05 32.42 6.31
C VAL A 29 -39.59 33.43 5.28
N THR A 30 -40.89 33.57 5.04
CA THR A 30 -41.79 34.34 5.89
C THR A 30 -43.29 34.07 5.65
N THR A 31 -44.02 34.02 6.78
CA THR A 31 -45.37 34.54 7.10
C THR A 31 -46.63 34.06 6.38
N GLY A 32 -47.50 33.39 7.14
CA GLY A 32 -48.94 33.23 6.90
C GLY A 32 -49.54 32.21 7.88
N VAL A 33 -50.03 32.67 9.04
CA VAL A 33 -50.67 31.83 10.06
C VAL A 33 -52.07 31.41 9.61
N VAL A 34 -52.31 30.11 9.37
CA VAL A 34 -53.64 29.49 9.56
C VAL A 34 -53.54 27.98 9.89
N ALA A 35 -54.28 27.56 10.92
CA ALA A 35 -54.69 26.19 11.32
C ALA A 35 -53.72 25.27 12.13
N ASN A 36 -54.05 25.16 13.43
CA ASN A 36 -53.40 24.47 14.57
C ASN A 36 -53.40 22.92 14.55
N ALA A 37 -53.26 22.28 13.38
CA ALA A 37 -53.05 20.82 13.30
C ALA A 37 -52.11 20.43 12.14
N ASN A 38 -52.13 21.23 11.07
CA ASN A 38 -51.35 20.98 9.85
C ASN A 38 -49.88 21.45 9.98
N HIS A 39 -49.60 22.42 10.87
CA HIS A 39 -48.23 22.89 11.14
C HIS A 39 -47.40 21.84 11.88
N GLN A 40 -47.94 21.24 12.95
CA GLN A 40 -47.27 20.14 13.67
C GLN A 40 -47.06 18.90 12.78
N ALA A 41 -48.00 18.58 11.89
CA ALA A 41 -47.84 17.46 10.95
C ALA A 41 -46.72 17.72 9.92
N LYS A 42 -46.56 18.96 9.45
CA LYS A 42 -45.46 19.37 8.55
C LYS A 42 -44.10 19.37 9.26
N GLU A 43 -44.04 19.87 10.49
CA GLU A 43 -42.81 19.84 11.31
C GLU A 43 -42.37 18.41 11.64
N ARG A 44 -43.29 17.53 12.04
CA ARG A 44 -43.02 16.10 12.28
C ARG A 44 -42.54 15.39 11.01
N LYS A 45 -43.08 15.73 9.82
CA LYS A 45 -42.60 15.19 8.54
C LYS A 45 -41.19 15.68 8.19
N ILE A 46 -40.88 16.95 8.43
CA ILE A 46 -39.53 17.52 8.23
C ILE A 46 -38.52 16.86 9.17
N GLU A 47 -38.88 16.65 10.44
CA GLU A 47 -38.02 16.01 11.43
C GLU A 47 -37.82 14.51 11.15
N ALA A 48 -38.86 13.79 10.74
CA ALA A 48 -38.76 12.40 10.30
C ALA A 48 -37.85 12.25 9.07
N LEU A 49 -37.94 13.18 8.10
CA LEU A 49 -37.06 13.20 6.93
C LEU A 49 -35.60 13.51 7.31
N LYS A 50 -35.37 14.47 8.24
CA LYS A 50 -34.03 14.77 8.78
C LYS A 50 -33.44 13.54 9.49
N ASN A 51 -34.19 12.89 10.37
CA ASN A 51 -33.76 11.68 11.07
C ASN A 51 -33.49 10.51 10.12
N LYS A 52 -34.32 10.32 9.09
CA LYS A 52 -34.09 9.29 8.05
C LYS A 52 -32.80 9.56 7.26
N LYS A 53 -32.54 10.83 6.90
CA LYS A 53 -31.29 11.23 6.22
C LYS A 53 -30.06 11.03 7.13
N ILE A 54 -30.13 11.40 8.40
CA ILE A 54 -29.04 11.20 9.38
C ILE A 54 -28.74 9.70 9.53
N LYS A 55 -29.76 8.85 9.69
CA LYS A 55 -29.59 7.39 9.78
C LYS A 55 -28.94 6.81 8.51
N LEU A 56 -29.37 7.27 7.34
CA LEU A 56 -28.78 6.84 6.06
C LEU A 56 -27.31 7.28 5.93
N CYS A 57 -26.98 8.52 6.30
CA CYS A 57 -25.60 9.01 6.32
C CYS A 57 -24.72 8.22 7.28
N LYS A 58 -25.20 7.92 8.49
CA LYS A 58 -24.48 7.08 9.46
C LYS A 58 -24.23 5.67 8.91
N ALA A 59 -25.25 5.04 8.32
CA ALA A 59 -25.10 3.71 7.73
C ALA A 59 -24.10 3.68 6.56
N ARG A 60 -24.10 4.71 5.71
CA ARG A 60 -23.12 4.85 4.63
C ARG A 60 -21.71 5.08 5.16
N ALA A 61 -21.55 5.94 6.16
CA ALA A 61 -20.26 6.18 6.80
C ALA A 61 -19.68 4.90 7.43
N GLU A 62 -20.52 4.09 8.08
CA GLU A 62 -20.10 2.81 8.64
C GLU A 62 -19.66 1.83 7.55
N LYS A 63 -20.43 1.70 6.45
CA LYS A 63 -20.02 0.87 5.30
C LYS A 63 -18.69 1.31 4.71
N VAL A 64 -18.43 2.62 4.61
CA VAL A 64 -17.15 3.16 4.12
C VAL A 64 -16.00 2.79 5.07
N LYS A 65 -16.21 2.90 6.39
CA LYS A 65 -15.19 2.49 7.38
C LYS A 65 -14.89 0.99 7.31
N GLN A 66 -15.91 0.15 7.19
CA GLN A 66 -15.72 -1.30 7.09
C GLN A 66 -15.01 -1.69 5.79
N LEU A 67 -15.38 -1.06 4.67
CA LEU A 67 -14.70 -1.26 3.40
C LEU A 67 -13.22 -0.85 3.47
N GLU A 68 -12.92 0.29 4.11
CA GLU A 68 -11.54 0.74 4.29
C GLU A 68 -10.72 -0.27 5.10
N LYS A 69 -11.25 -0.75 6.25
CA LYS A 69 -10.60 -1.79 7.04
C LYS A 69 -10.37 -3.09 6.25
N SER A 70 -11.32 -3.47 5.39
CA SER A 70 -11.15 -4.64 4.52
C SER A 70 -10.04 -4.41 3.51
N ASN A 71 -9.99 -3.24 2.87
CA ASN A 71 -8.92 -2.90 1.92
C ASN A 71 -7.54 -2.90 2.60
N GLU A 72 -7.43 -2.36 3.81
CA GLU A 72 -6.19 -2.40 4.60
C GLU A 72 -5.77 -3.84 4.92
N ALA A 73 -6.71 -4.68 5.35
CA ALA A 73 -6.46 -6.08 5.69
C ALA A 73 -6.05 -6.92 4.46
N ASP A 74 -6.73 -6.75 3.33
CA ASP A 74 -6.43 -7.48 2.10
C ASP A 74 -5.08 -7.05 1.51
N SER A 75 -4.77 -5.74 1.55
CA SER A 75 -3.46 -5.23 1.16
C SER A 75 -2.35 -5.81 2.03
N LYS A 76 -2.56 -5.89 3.35
CA LYS A 76 -1.60 -6.50 4.27
C LYS A 76 -1.36 -7.99 3.95
N LYS A 77 -2.40 -8.77 3.67
CA LYS A 77 -2.25 -10.18 3.28
C LYS A 77 -1.43 -10.33 2.00
N LEU A 78 -1.68 -9.49 0.99
CA LEU A 78 -0.95 -9.53 -0.27
C LEU A 78 0.51 -9.08 -0.10
N LEU A 79 0.76 -8.11 0.78
CA LEU A 79 2.11 -7.74 1.19
C LEU A 79 2.85 -8.89 1.88
N ASP A 80 2.22 -9.59 2.82
CA ASP A 80 2.83 -10.74 3.50
C ASP A 80 3.18 -11.87 2.50
N ILE A 81 2.35 -12.08 1.47
CA ILE A 81 2.62 -13.02 0.38
C ILE A 81 3.82 -12.55 -0.45
N ALA A 82 3.86 -11.27 -0.84
CA ALA A 82 4.96 -10.70 -1.60
C ALA A 82 6.28 -10.71 -0.80
N GLU A 83 6.21 -10.51 0.52
CA GLU A 83 7.37 -10.55 1.40
C GLU A 83 7.97 -11.96 1.49
N LYS A 84 7.14 -13.00 1.57
CA LYS A 84 7.59 -14.40 1.63
C LYS A 84 7.98 -14.95 0.26
N THR A 85 7.31 -14.52 -0.80
CA THR A 85 7.48 -15.04 -2.15
C THR A 85 7.46 -13.88 -3.16
N PRO A 86 8.59 -13.17 -3.31
CA PRO A 86 8.64 -11.91 -4.03
C PRO A 86 8.74 -12.13 -5.55
N THR A 87 7.62 -12.55 -6.15
CA THR A 87 7.47 -12.62 -7.61
C THR A 87 6.90 -11.31 -8.14
N ASP A 88 7.18 -10.99 -9.40
CA ASP A 88 6.61 -9.79 -10.05
C ASP A 88 5.08 -9.77 -9.96
N LYS A 89 4.44 -10.95 -10.08
CA LYS A 89 3.00 -11.11 -9.92
C LYS A 89 2.54 -10.74 -8.50
N ASN A 90 3.19 -11.26 -7.46
CA ASN A 90 2.79 -11.00 -6.09
C ASN A 90 3.02 -9.54 -5.68
N ILE A 91 4.15 -8.95 -6.11
CA ILE A 91 4.46 -7.55 -5.88
C ILE A 91 3.40 -6.66 -6.54
N LYS A 92 3.06 -6.93 -7.80
CA LYS A 92 2.03 -6.18 -8.53
C LYS A 92 0.65 -6.29 -7.87
N LEU A 93 0.26 -7.48 -7.42
CA LEU A 93 -1.01 -7.67 -6.70
C LEU A 93 -1.05 -6.88 -5.39
N ALA A 94 0.05 -6.82 -4.65
CA ALA A 94 0.14 -5.98 -3.45
C ALA A 94 0.00 -4.49 -3.80
N GLU A 95 0.72 -4.00 -4.81
CA GLU A 95 0.62 -2.62 -5.30
C GLU A 95 -0.80 -2.24 -5.71
N ASP A 96 -1.44 -3.07 -6.54
CA ASP A 96 -2.82 -2.84 -7.01
C ASP A 96 -3.83 -2.83 -5.85
N SER A 97 -3.61 -3.62 -4.80
CA SER A 97 -4.44 -3.59 -3.60
C SER A 97 -4.24 -2.32 -2.78
N ILE A 98 -2.99 -1.88 -2.60
CA ILE A 98 -2.64 -0.68 -1.84
C ILE A 98 -3.25 0.57 -2.46
N LEU A 99 -3.45 0.62 -3.79
CA LEU A 99 -4.17 1.72 -4.46
C LEU A 99 -5.62 1.89 -3.97
N LYS A 100 -6.23 0.85 -3.39
CA LYS A 100 -7.59 0.89 -2.84
C LYS A 100 -7.65 1.40 -1.39
N VAL A 101 -6.50 1.49 -0.71
CA VAL A 101 -6.36 2.05 0.64
C VAL A 101 -6.38 3.57 0.55
N LYS A 102 -7.31 4.21 1.27
CA LYS A 102 -7.49 5.67 1.31
C LYS A 102 -6.79 6.31 2.48
N ASN A 103 -6.56 5.56 3.56
CA ASN A 103 -5.76 6.04 4.68
C ASN A 103 -4.33 6.32 4.22
N ALA A 104 -3.94 7.59 4.18
CA ALA A 104 -2.66 8.02 3.63
C ALA A 104 -1.45 7.48 4.41
N GLU A 105 -1.55 7.38 5.73
CA GLU A 105 -0.45 6.89 6.57
C GLU A 105 -0.23 5.39 6.38
N VAL A 106 -1.33 4.62 6.38
CA VAL A 106 -1.30 3.18 6.12
C VAL A 106 -0.80 2.90 4.70
N LYS A 107 -1.32 3.65 3.71
CA LYS A 107 -0.88 3.53 2.31
C LYS A 107 0.61 3.79 2.18
N LYS A 108 1.13 4.86 2.79
CA LYS A 108 2.56 5.18 2.76
C LYS A 108 3.41 4.09 3.41
N ALA A 109 2.97 3.52 4.53
CA ALA A 109 3.67 2.42 5.18
C ALA A 109 3.74 1.19 4.27
N PHE A 110 2.63 0.83 3.63
CA PHE A 110 2.55 -0.27 2.66
C PHE A 110 3.40 -0.03 1.41
N ASP A 111 3.37 1.18 0.84
CA ASP A 111 4.21 1.56 -0.29
C ASP A 111 5.71 1.40 0.06
N ASN A 112 6.11 1.83 1.26
CA ASN A 112 7.49 1.66 1.75
C ASN A 112 7.88 0.18 1.89
N GLN A 113 6.96 -0.68 2.34
CA GLN A 113 7.21 -2.12 2.39
C GLN A 113 7.44 -2.71 1.00
N VAL A 114 6.62 -2.34 0.00
CA VAL A 114 6.83 -2.76 -1.40
C VAL A 114 8.20 -2.35 -1.91
N VAL A 115 8.62 -1.11 -1.64
CA VAL A 115 9.96 -0.62 -2.01
C VAL A 115 11.05 -1.47 -1.34
N GLY A 116 10.89 -1.81 -0.07
CA GLY A 116 11.78 -2.72 0.66
C GLY A 116 11.89 -4.10 -0.01
N ILE A 117 10.76 -4.70 -0.39
CA ILE A 117 10.71 -5.99 -1.10
C ILE A 117 11.46 -5.90 -2.43
N LYS A 118 11.18 -4.87 -3.24
CA LYS A 118 11.84 -4.69 -4.55
C LYS A 118 13.36 -4.52 -4.42
N ASN A 119 13.81 -3.73 -3.45
CA ASN A 119 15.23 -3.56 -3.18
C ASN A 119 15.91 -4.86 -2.76
N ARG A 120 15.24 -5.66 -1.91
CA ARG A 120 15.74 -6.98 -1.53
C ARG A 120 15.88 -7.89 -2.76
N VAL A 121 14.83 -8.03 -3.58
CA VAL A 121 14.86 -8.85 -4.80
C VAL A 121 16.02 -8.45 -5.72
N LYS A 122 16.25 -7.15 -5.88
CA LYS A 122 17.37 -6.64 -6.67
C LYS A 122 18.71 -7.14 -6.10
N SER A 123 18.96 -6.96 -4.80
CA SER A 123 20.20 -7.44 -4.17
C SER A 123 20.36 -8.96 -4.22
N GLU A 124 19.27 -9.71 -4.09
CA GLU A 124 19.28 -11.17 -4.24
C GLU A 124 19.70 -11.59 -5.65
N ASN A 125 19.20 -10.90 -6.68
CA ASN A 125 19.57 -11.16 -8.07
C ASN A 125 21.01 -10.73 -8.39
N GLU A 126 21.48 -9.63 -7.81
CA GLU A 126 22.88 -9.21 -7.90
C GLU A 126 23.81 -10.26 -7.29
N ALA A 127 23.47 -10.80 -6.12
CA ALA A 127 24.25 -11.85 -5.47
C ALA A 127 24.27 -13.16 -6.28
N LYS A 128 23.11 -13.61 -6.81
CA LYS A 128 23.03 -14.78 -7.70
C LYS A 128 23.90 -14.59 -8.94
N THR A 129 23.81 -13.42 -9.57
CA THR A 129 24.61 -13.08 -10.76
C THR A 129 26.10 -13.08 -10.44
N ALA A 130 26.51 -12.50 -9.31
CA ALA A 130 27.91 -12.45 -8.91
C ALA A 130 28.49 -13.86 -8.66
N VAL A 131 27.74 -14.73 -7.99
CA VAL A 131 28.13 -16.15 -7.80
C VAL A 131 28.24 -16.87 -9.15
N SER A 132 27.25 -16.71 -10.04
CA SER A 132 27.29 -17.31 -11.37
C SER A 132 28.46 -16.82 -12.22
N ASN A 133 28.79 -15.53 -12.13
CA ASN A 133 29.93 -14.95 -12.85
C ASN A 133 31.26 -15.50 -12.36
N TYR A 134 31.41 -15.72 -11.04
CA TYR A 134 32.58 -16.39 -10.50
C TYR A 134 32.64 -17.87 -10.91
N GLN A 135 31.51 -18.59 -10.88
CA GLN A 135 31.45 -19.99 -11.34
C GLN A 135 31.94 -20.18 -12.78
N LYS A 136 31.66 -19.23 -13.67
CA LYS A 136 32.13 -19.24 -15.07
C LYS A 136 33.63 -18.94 -15.23
N ASP A 137 34.28 -18.41 -14.20
CA ASP A 137 35.68 -17.98 -14.22
C ASP A 137 36.27 -18.15 -12.81
N ALA A 138 36.33 -19.41 -12.37
CA ALA A 138 36.51 -19.75 -10.95
C ALA A 138 37.93 -19.48 -10.42
N MET A 139 38.90 -19.15 -11.29
CA MET A 139 40.25 -18.74 -10.88
C MET A 139 40.34 -17.22 -10.63
N ASN A 140 39.31 -16.45 -11.01
CA ASN A 140 39.31 -14.99 -10.91
C ASN A 140 38.98 -14.49 -9.50
N GLN A 141 40.01 -14.06 -8.78
CA GLN A 141 39.89 -13.59 -7.39
C GLN A 141 39.05 -12.32 -7.24
N ASN A 142 39.02 -11.45 -8.25
CA ASN A 142 38.18 -10.25 -8.20
C ASN A 142 36.70 -10.63 -8.27
N LYS A 143 36.34 -11.59 -9.13
CA LYS A 143 34.96 -12.11 -9.20
C LYS A 143 34.55 -12.83 -7.91
N TYR A 144 35.48 -13.57 -7.28
CA TYR A 144 35.26 -14.17 -5.96
C TYR A 144 34.94 -13.12 -4.89
N LYS A 145 35.74 -12.05 -4.79
CA LYS A 145 35.51 -10.94 -3.84
C LYS A 145 34.18 -10.24 -4.10
N THR A 146 33.85 -9.98 -5.37
CA THR A 146 32.55 -9.40 -5.76
C THR A 146 31.39 -10.28 -5.32
N ALA A 147 31.49 -11.61 -5.49
CA ALA A 147 30.46 -12.54 -5.02
C ALA A 147 30.32 -12.52 -3.50
N GLN A 148 31.41 -12.56 -2.74
CA GLN A 148 31.36 -12.44 -1.27
C GLN A 148 30.69 -11.14 -0.83
N GLN A 149 31.07 -10.02 -1.42
CA GLN A 149 30.50 -8.71 -1.09
C GLN A 149 29.00 -8.68 -1.39
N ALA A 150 28.56 -9.19 -2.55
CA ALA A 150 27.16 -9.23 -2.91
C ALA A 150 26.34 -10.11 -1.95
N ILE A 151 26.86 -11.28 -1.56
CA ILE A 151 26.22 -12.15 -0.57
C ILE A 151 26.16 -11.47 0.82
N SER A 152 27.21 -10.76 1.22
CA SER A 152 27.25 -10.08 2.52
C SER A 152 26.17 -9.00 2.68
N LYS A 153 25.80 -8.33 1.58
CA LYS A 153 24.73 -7.34 1.52
C LYS A 153 23.33 -7.93 1.73
N LEU A 154 23.17 -9.26 1.62
CA LEU A 154 21.92 -9.93 1.95
C LEU A 154 21.76 -9.98 3.47
N THR A 155 21.09 -8.97 4.03
CA THR A 155 20.86 -8.80 5.47
C THR A 155 19.43 -9.11 5.91
N SER A 156 18.48 -9.20 4.97
CA SER A 156 17.09 -9.53 5.28
C SER A 156 16.95 -10.95 5.82
N SER A 157 16.11 -11.13 6.84
CA SER A 157 15.77 -12.46 7.38
C SER A 157 15.16 -13.38 6.32
N TYR A 158 14.38 -12.84 5.39
CA TYR A 158 13.80 -13.57 4.27
C TYR A 158 14.84 -14.06 3.25
N SER A 159 16.01 -13.42 3.19
CA SER A 159 17.10 -13.81 2.31
C SER A 159 18.05 -14.83 2.95
N LYS A 160 17.86 -15.20 4.23
CA LYS A 160 18.81 -16.06 4.97
C LYS A 160 19.07 -17.39 4.25
N GLY A 161 18.02 -18.11 3.86
CA GLY A 161 18.17 -19.39 3.17
C GLY A 161 18.88 -19.27 1.81
N LEU A 162 18.61 -18.18 1.07
CA LEU A 162 19.32 -17.89 -0.17
C LEU A 162 20.80 -17.57 0.11
N LYS A 163 21.09 -16.75 1.12
CA LYS A 163 22.45 -16.38 1.52
C LYS A 163 23.28 -17.63 1.86
N ASP A 164 22.71 -18.54 2.66
CA ASP A 164 23.38 -19.78 3.05
C ASP A 164 23.65 -20.67 1.83
N SER A 165 22.67 -20.79 0.91
CA SER A 165 22.84 -21.53 -0.35
C SER A 165 23.92 -20.93 -1.24
N LEU A 166 23.94 -19.61 -1.41
CA LEU A 166 24.94 -18.92 -2.22
C LEU A 166 26.35 -19.02 -1.61
N ASN A 167 26.48 -18.91 -0.29
CA ASN A 167 27.75 -19.13 0.40
C ASN A 167 28.28 -20.55 0.16
N LYS A 168 27.41 -21.56 0.25
CA LYS A 168 27.78 -22.96 -0.01
C LYS A 168 28.24 -23.15 -1.46
N GLN A 169 27.52 -22.59 -2.43
CA GLN A 169 27.90 -22.64 -3.84
C GLN A 169 29.25 -21.97 -4.09
N LEU A 170 29.46 -20.78 -3.52
CA LEU A 170 30.70 -20.04 -3.64
C LEU A 170 31.90 -20.80 -3.06
N ALA A 171 31.73 -21.42 -1.89
CA ALA A 171 32.76 -22.24 -1.25
C ALA A 171 33.12 -23.49 -2.08
N THR A 172 32.11 -24.19 -2.62
CA THR A 172 32.33 -25.34 -3.50
C THR A 172 33.12 -24.95 -4.75
N SER A 173 32.73 -23.87 -5.43
CA SER A 173 33.44 -23.40 -6.64
C SER A 173 34.86 -22.95 -6.34
N LYS A 174 35.10 -22.32 -5.18
CA LYS A 174 36.45 -21.95 -4.74
C LYS A 174 37.32 -23.18 -4.51
N LYS A 175 36.80 -24.21 -3.83
CA LYS A 175 37.51 -25.47 -3.60
C LYS A 175 37.89 -26.14 -4.93
N GLN A 176 36.95 -26.21 -5.87
CA GLN A 176 37.20 -26.78 -7.20
C GLN A 176 38.31 -26.03 -7.95
N ALA A 177 38.31 -24.69 -7.90
CA ALA A 177 39.36 -23.88 -8.53
C ALA A 177 40.74 -24.09 -7.86
N ASP A 178 40.77 -24.19 -6.54
CA ASP A 178 42.02 -24.43 -5.79
C ASP A 178 42.59 -25.82 -6.08
N ASP A 179 41.74 -26.84 -6.11
CA ASP A 179 42.15 -28.21 -6.41
C ASP A 179 42.65 -28.33 -7.86
N ALA A 180 42.01 -27.63 -8.82
CA ALA A 180 42.49 -27.56 -10.21
C ALA A 180 43.85 -26.84 -10.34
N THR A 181 44.09 -25.80 -9.54
CA THR A 181 45.37 -25.07 -9.54
C THR A 181 46.52 -25.92 -8.99
N LYS A 182 46.25 -26.81 -8.03
CA LYS A 182 47.26 -27.72 -7.45
C LYS A 182 47.59 -28.92 -8.35
N ALA A 183 46.73 -29.22 -9.31
CA ALA A 183 46.90 -30.32 -10.26
C ALA A 183 47.65 -29.89 -11.54
N GLN A 184 47.98 -28.60 -11.67
CA GLN A 184 48.86 -28.04 -12.71
C GLN A 184 50.29 -27.95 -12.20
#